data_AF-A0A5C1Y4A8-F1
#
_entry.id   AF-A0A5C1Y4A8-F1
#
_cell.length_a   1.000
_cell.length_b   1.000
_cell.length_c   1.000
_cell.angle_alpha   90.00
_cell.angle_beta   90.00
_cell.angle_gamma   90.00
#
_symmetry.space_group_name_H-M   'P 1'
#
loop_
_entity.id
_entity.type
_entity.pdbx_description
1 polymer ?
#
loop_
_entity_poly.entity_id
_entity_poly.type
_entity_poly.pdbx_seq_one_letter_code
_entity_poly.pdbx_strand_id
1 'polypeptide(L)' 'MWKQLSYTFTATGPGASLVYDARGNTTRLADQTLAHDISDRYTGTVLDAGTIIEYLRDAADRVVQRTVKAGPTGIRPRR' A
#
# COMPACT_ATOMS: atom_id res chain seq x y z
N MET A 1 24.87 -7.64 28.44
CA MET A 1 24.54 -6.27 27.98
C MET A 1 24.07 -6.38 26.54
N TRP A 2 22.79 -6.10 26.25
CA TRP A 2 22.26 -6.14 24.89
C TRP A 2 22.35 -4.73 24.31
N LYS A 3 22.98 -4.56 23.14
CA LYS A 3 23.00 -3.27 22.45
C LYS A 3 21.78 -3.18 21.55
N GLN A 4 20.99 -2.14 21.75
CA GLN A 4 19.90 -1.77 20.86
C GLN A 4 20.49 -1.15 19.58
N LEU A 5 20.09 -1.67 18.42
CA LEU A 5 20.37 -1.07 17.12
C LEU A 5 19.15 -0.26 16.70
N SER A 6 19.33 1.04 16.49
CA SER A 6 18.30 1.92 15.94
C SER A 6 18.52 2.05 14.44
N TYR A 7 17.50 1.73 13.64
CA TYR A 7 17.49 1.91 12.20
C TYR A 7 16.58 3.08 11.85
N THR A 8 17.07 4.00 11.03
CA THR A 8 16.27 5.09 10.47
C THR A 8 15.96 4.77 9.01
N PHE A 9 14.68 4.78 8.66
CA PHE A 9 14.24 4.74 7.26
C PHE A 9 14.09 6.16 6.75
N THR A 10 14.61 6.46 5.56
CA THR A 10 14.50 7.78 4.93
C THR A 10 14.00 7.59 3.49
N ALA A 11 12.86 8.21 3.16
CA ALA A 11 12.37 8.29 1.78
C ALA A 11 12.92 9.56 1.12
N THR A 12 13.50 9.44 -0.07
CA THR A 12 14.06 10.57 -0.84
C THR A 12 13.47 10.63 -2.24
N GLY A 13 13.36 11.84 -2.78
CA GLY A 13 12.82 12.12 -4.13
C GLY A 13 11.57 13.01 -4.12
N PRO A 14 11.15 13.53 -5.29
CA PRO A 14 9.93 14.33 -5.41
C PRO A 14 8.71 13.54 -4.93
N GLY A 15 7.88 14.15 -4.08
CA GLY A 15 6.68 13.49 -3.54
C GLY A 15 6.97 12.38 -2.51
N ALA A 16 8.21 12.25 -2.02
CA ALA A 16 8.54 11.31 -0.96
C ALA A 16 7.72 11.61 0.30
N SER A 17 6.78 10.73 0.60
CA SER A 17 5.92 10.78 1.77
C SER A 17 5.85 9.39 2.38
N LEU A 18 5.97 9.31 3.70
CA LEU A 18 5.81 8.10 4.47
C LEU A 18 4.98 8.43 5.70
N VAL A 19 3.78 7.86 5.78
CA VAL A 19 2.84 8.13 6.87
C VAL A 19 2.36 6.80 7.44
N TYR A 20 2.18 6.79 8.77
CA TYR A 20 1.69 5.66 9.52
C TYR A 20 0.36 6.00 10.22
N ASP A 21 -0.52 5.01 10.39
CA ASP A 21 -1.64 5.12 11.34
C ASP A 21 -1.17 4.89 12.80
N ALA A 22 -2.08 5.04 13.75
CA ALA A 22 -1.78 4.87 15.18
C ALA A 22 -1.38 3.43 15.57
N ARG A 23 -1.67 2.44 14.70
CA ARG A 23 -1.28 1.03 14.88
C ARG A 23 0.08 0.74 14.23
N GLY A 24 0.66 1.71 13.52
CA GLY A 24 1.94 1.57 12.84
C GLY A 24 1.83 1.03 11.41
N ASN A 25 0.63 0.95 10.83
CA ASN A 25 0.46 0.58 9.43
C ASN A 25 0.86 1.74 8.54
N THR A 26 1.63 1.48 7.48
CA THR A 26 1.89 2.50 6.46
C THR A 26 0.60 2.82 5.71
N THR A 27 0.14 4.07 5.77
CA THR A 27 -1.06 4.55 5.07
C THR A 27 -0.75 5.38 3.85
N ARG A 28 0.48 5.92 3.77
CA ARG A 28 1.00 6.64 2.61
C ARG A 28 2.44 6.22 2.33
N LEU A 29 2.72 5.89 1.08
CA LEU A 29 4.07 5.73 0.55
C LEU A 29 4.15 6.42 -0.82
N ALA A 30 4.90 7.51 -0.92
CA ALA A 30 5.00 8.32 -2.13
C ALA A 30 3.63 8.72 -2.71
N ASP A 31 3.25 8.18 -3.87
CA ASP A 31 1.99 8.40 -4.60
C ASP A 31 0.90 7.34 -4.27
N GLN A 32 1.16 6.48 -3.28
CA GLN A 32 0.30 5.37 -2.92
C GLN A 32 -0.38 5.61 -1.58
N THR A 33 -1.70 5.50 -1.57
CA THR A 33 -2.50 5.38 -0.34
C THR A 33 -2.80 3.90 -0.10
N LEU A 34 -2.44 3.39 1.08
CA LEU A 34 -2.55 1.97 1.43
C LEU A 34 -3.70 1.76 2.41
N ALA A 35 -4.55 0.78 2.11
CA ALA A 35 -5.69 0.40 2.94
C ALA A 35 -5.37 -0.84 3.77
N HIS A 36 -5.82 -0.82 5.02
CA HIS A 36 -5.69 -1.92 5.98
C HIS A 36 -7.04 -2.23 6.62
N ASP A 37 -7.29 -3.49 6.94
CA ASP A 37 -8.48 -3.88 7.72
C ASP A 37 -8.27 -3.70 9.24
N ILE A 38 -9.24 -4.16 10.03
CA ILE A 38 -9.19 -4.05 11.50
C ILE A 38 -8.12 -4.96 12.13
N SER A 39 -7.65 -5.97 11.39
CA SER A 39 -6.57 -6.88 11.78
C SER A 39 -5.23 -6.46 11.19
N ASP A 40 -5.11 -5.19 10.76
CA ASP A 40 -3.89 -4.58 10.20
C ASP A 40 -3.42 -5.19 8.87
N ARG A 41 -4.28 -5.99 8.22
CA ARG A 41 -3.93 -6.64 6.97
C ARG A 41 -4.08 -5.67 5.82
N TYR A 42 -3.07 -5.59 4.98
CA TYR A 42 -3.09 -4.80 3.76
C TYR A 42 -4.14 -5.34 2.77
N THR A 43 -5.12 -4.51 2.43
CA THR A 43 -6.28 -4.85 1.58
C THR A 43 -6.28 -4.15 0.23
N GLY A 44 -5.45 -3.13 0.03
CA GLY A 44 -5.38 -2.48 -1.28
C GLY A 44 -4.54 -1.22 -1.33
N THR A 45 -4.33 -0.72 -2.55
CA THR A 45 -3.66 0.55 -2.82
C THR A 45 -4.45 1.37 -3.82
N VAL A 46 -4.52 2.66 -3.56
CA VAL A 46 -4.94 3.68 -4.52
C VAL A 46 -3.71 4.51 -4.89
N LEU A 47 -3.39 4.56 -6.18
CA LEU A 47 -2.38 5.48 -6.71
C LEU A 47 -3.03 6.85 -6.96
N ASP A 48 -2.27 7.93 -6.81
CA ASP A 48 -2.75 9.29 -7.10
C ASP A 48 -3.25 9.44 -8.54
N ALA A 49 -2.70 8.67 -9.48
CA ALA A 49 -3.15 8.59 -10.87
C ALA A 49 -4.49 7.82 -11.04
N GLY A 50 -5.13 7.41 -9.95
CA GLY A 50 -6.47 6.81 -9.92
C GLY A 50 -6.52 5.29 -10.12
N THR A 51 -5.39 4.61 -10.28
CA THR A 51 -5.38 3.14 -10.33
C THR A 51 -5.64 2.57 -8.95
N ILE A 52 -6.59 1.64 -8.85
CA ILE A 52 -6.99 0.99 -7.60
C ILE A 52 -6.65 -0.50 -7.70
N ILE A 53 -6.00 -1.02 -6.66
CA ILE A 53 -5.68 -2.44 -6.51
C ILE A 53 -6.34 -2.92 -5.21
N GLU A 54 -7.14 -3.98 -5.30
CA GLU A 54 -7.86 -4.58 -4.17
C GLU A 54 -7.46 -6.04 -4.02
N TYR A 55 -7.29 -6.50 -2.78
CA TYR A 55 -6.96 -7.88 -2.44
C TYR A 55 -8.05 -8.51 -1.59
N LEU A 56 -8.57 -9.66 -2.04
CA LEU A 56 -9.42 -10.52 -1.21
C LEU A 56 -8.54 -11.56 -0.54
N ARG A 57 -8.73 -11.73 0.77
CA ARG A 57 -8.02 -12.70 1.59
C ARG A 57 -9.00 -13.72 2.16
N ASP A 58 -8.58 -14.97 2.27
CA ASP A 58 -9.34 -16.00 2.97
C ASP A 58 -9.11 -15.94 4.49
N ALA A 59 -9.75 -16.85 5.22
CA ALA A 59 -9.64 -16.93 6.68
C ALA A 59 -8.24 -17.34 7.18
N ALA A 60 -7.41 -17.93 6.32
CA ALA A 60 -6.01 -18.26 6.62
C ALA A 60 -5.05 -17.12 6.24
N ASP A 61 -5.59 -15.93 5.92
CA ASP A 61 -4.88 -14.74 5.48
C ASP A 61 -4.09 -14.91 4.16
N ARG A 62 -4.53 -15.84 3.31
CA ARG A 62 -3.95 -15.98 1.96
C ARG A 62 -4.69 -15.05 1.02
N VAL A 63 -3.97 -14.36 0.15
CA VAL A 63 -4.58 -13.61 -0.96
C VAL A 63 -5.16 -14.61 -1.95
N VAL A 64 -6.48 -14.60 -2.11
CA VAL A 64 -7.21 -15.49 -3.05
C VAL A 64 -7.67 -14.76 -4.31
N GLN A 65 -7.67 -13.43 -4.30
CA GLN A 65 -7.99 -12.63 -5.48
C GLN A 65 -7.23 -11.30 -5.46
N ARG A 66 -6.88 -10.81 -6.65
CA ARG A 66 -6.40 -9.45 -6.89
C ARG A 66 -7.21 -8.81 -8.01
N THR A 67 -7.87 -7.70 -7.70
CA THR A 67 -8.60 -6.88 -8.68
C THR A 67 -7.81 -5.61 -8.97
N VAL A 68 -7.68 -5.24 -10.25
CA VAL A 68 -7.10 -3.96 -10.67
C VAL A 68 -8.13 -3.17 -11.44
N LYS A 69 -8.44 -1.97 -10.96
CA LYS A 69 -9.27 -0.99 -11.66
C LYS A 69 -8.33 0.09 -12.17
N ALA A 70 -8.22 0.23 -13.49
CA ALA A 70 -7.35 1.21 -14.09
C ALA A 70 -7.93 2.62 -13.87
N GLY A 71 -7.07 3.57 -13.52
CA GLY A 71 -7.45 4.98 -13.43
C GLY A 71 -7.76 5.59 -14.80
N PRO A 72 -8.14 6.88 -14.88
CA PRO A 72 -8.49 7.57 -16.12
C PRO A 72 -7.42 7.49 -17.21
N THR A 73 -6.15 7.35 -16.83
CA THR A 73 -4.99 7.19 -17.73
C THR A 73 -4.79 5.75 -18.22
N GLY A 74 -5.64 4.82 -17.79
CA GLY A 74 -5.57 3.39 -18.05
C GLY A 74 -6.15 2.94 -19.38
N ILE A 75 -5.96 3.70 -20.45
CA ILE A 75 -6.25 3.20 -21.80
C ILE A 75 -5.01 2.48 -22.31
N ARG A 76 -5.08 1.14 -22.36
CA ARG A 76 -4.28 0.39 -23.33
C ARG A 76 -5.21 -0.40 -24.25
N PRO A 77 -5.32 -0.05 -25.53
CA PRO A 77 -5.96 -0.94 -26.49
C PRO A 77 -5.01 -2.13 -26.68
N ARG A 78 -5.52 -3.33 -26.46
CA ARG A 78 -4.83 -4.56 -26.88
C ARG A 78 -5.67 -5.22 -27.96
N ARG A 79 -5.02 -5.29 -29.11
CA ARG A 79 -5.39 -5.92 -30.39
C ARG A 79 -5.68 -7.40 -30.21
#